data_AF-A0A2A9HES1-F1
#
_entry.id   AF-A0A2A9HES1-F1
#
_cell.length_a   1.000
_cell.length_b   1.000
_cell.length_c   1.000
_cell.angle_alpha   90.00
_cell.angle_beta   90.00
_cell.angle_gamma   90.00
#
_symmetry.space_group_name_H-M   'P 1'
#
loop_
_entity.id
_entity.type
_entity.pdbx_description
1 polymer ?
#
loop_
_entity_poly.entity_id
_entity_poly.type
_entity_poly.pdbx_seq_one_letter_code
_entity_poly.pdbx_strand_id
1 'polypeptide(L)'
;MRSTALTVGLVAAFTLAVVLAAGQVREGIPGTAPAAAGLYTTVHVLTWAGDDDLSPPPPDSSAAFRLNPNRWASSALPVAVWYNPTGAPQGIPVEDLLRNAVDQWSNIPGSAFAFSYSGTTSGGSGACDVGNRQLDGRNTVTFVTSLPTGTLGITCTVWSGGPNGNLVEFDIQLNANVDWGQSDSLGPGQFDLASTILHELGHGAGLGHPCTGSSSCTDAERQAVMYPSLRAREQRNVLKEDDKAAMAAAYPGPPPEGSGAVGPFRAVLPSVGRD
;
A
#
# COMPACT_ATOMS: atom_id res chain seq x y z
N MET A 1 46.09 57.17 -33.18
CA MET A 1 46.12 55.93 -33.98
C MET A 1 45.86 54.76 -33.04
N ARG A 2 44.84 53.97 -33.35
CA ARG A 2 44.52 52.60 -32.91
C ARG A 2 44.64 52.27 -31.41
N SER A 3 43.48 52.20 -30.75
CA SER A 3 43.27 51.20 -29.70
C SER A 3 41.87 50.60 -29.88
N THR A 4 41.84 49.37 -30.35
CA THR A 4 40.68 48.51 -30.59
C THR A 4 40.26 47.86 -29.28
N ALA A 5 39.07 48.17 -28.78
CA ALA A 5 38.40 47.36 -27.76
C ALA A 5 37.45 46.39 -28.46
N LEU A 6 37.83 45.12 -28.49
CA LEU A 6 37.01 44.00 -28.97
C LEU A 6 36.21 43.48 -27.78
N THR A 7 34.92 43.81 -27.69
CA THR A 7 34.04 43.23 -26.68
C THR A 7 33.54 41.89 -27.21
N VAL A 8 34.14 40.79 -26.77
CA VAL A 8 33.66 39.43 -27.04
C VAL A 8 32.47 39.16 -26.13
N GLY A 9 31.28 39.11 -26.72
CA GLY A 9 30.08 38.62 -26.06
C GLY A 9 30.15 37.10 -25.90
N LEU A 10 30.35 36.63 -24.67
CA LEU A 10 30.25 35.22 -24.34
C LEU A 10 28.78 34.86 -24.13
N VAL A 11 28.12 34.34 -25.17
CA VAL A 11 26.84 33.63 -25.01
C VAL A 11 27.19 32.19 -24.63
N ALA A 12 27.30 31.93 -23.33
CA ALA A 12 27.34 30.56 -22.83
C ALA A 12 25.89 30.10 -22.67
N ALA A 13 25.46 29.22 -23.58
CA ALA A 13 24.18 28.54 -23.52
C ALA A 13 24.10 27.71 -22.22
N PHE A 14 23.23 28.11 -21.30
CA PHE A 14 22.81 27.25 -20.21
C PHE A 14 21.87 26.18 -20.79
N THR A 15 22.42 25.02 -21.12
CA THR A 15 21.63 23.79 -21.17
C THR A 15 21.12 23.51 -19.77
N LEU A 16 19.88 23.93 -19.50
CA LEU A 16 19.13 23.53 -18.32
C LEU A 16 18.77 22.06 -18.48
N ALA A 17 19.65 21.17 -18.03
CA ALA A 17 19.29 19.78 -17.79
C ALA A 17 18.30 19.77 -16.62
N VAL A 18 17.00 19.74 -16.94
CA VAL A 18 15.95 19.42 -15.98
C VAL A 18 16.13 17.94 -15.65
N VAL A 19 16.91 17.66 -14.61
CA VAL A 19 16.90 16.36 -13.96
C VAL A 19 15.55 16.27 -13.26
N LEU A 20 14.61 15.56 -13.89
CA LEU A 20 13.42 15.03 -13.23
C LEU A 20 13.89 14.03 -12.17
N ALA A 21 14.22 14.54 -10.99
CA ALA A 21 14.36 13.70 -9.82
C ALA A 21 12.94 13.23 -9.46
N ALA A 22 12.57 12.05 -9.94
CA ALA A 22 11.50 11.27 -9.35
C ALA A 22 11.83 11.18 -7.85
N GLY A 23 11.03 11.86 -7.02
CA GLY A 23 11.19 11.84 -5.58
C GLY A 23 10.99 10.42 -5.09
N GLN A 24 12.07 9.67 -4.93
CA GLN A 24 12.03 8.42 -4.19
C GLN A 24 11.74 8.78 -2.73
N VAL A 25 10.48 8.66 -2.34
CA VAL A 25 10.09 8.61 -0.93
C VAL A 25 10.75 7.35 -0.39
N ARG A 26 11.84 7.52 0.36
CA ARG A 26 12.53 6.41 1.00
C ARG A 26 11.63 5.82 2.06
N GLU A 27 11.40 4.51 1.98
CA GLU A 27 10.95 3.73 3.13
C GLU A 27 11.95 3.92 4.27
N GLY A 28 11.42 4.23 5.46
CA GLY A 28 12.22 4.40 6.67
C GLY A 28 12.79 5.80 6.84
N ILE A 29 11.93 6.74 7.25
CA ILE A 29 12.37 7.79 8.17
C ILE A 29 11.83 7.41 9.54
N PRO A 30 12.68 6.96 10.49
CA PRO A 30 12.32 6.92 11.90
C PRO A 30 12.06 8.37 12.35
N GLY A 31 10.80 8.79 12.32
CA GLY A 31 10.38 10.10 12.82
C GLY A 31 10.61 10.14 14.33
N THR A 32 11.53 11.00 14.78
CA THR A 32 11.67 11.36 16.19
C THR A 32 10.71 12.50 16.53
N ALA A 33 9.52 12.20 17.06
CA ALA A 33 8.70 13.15 17.81
C ALA A 33 7.68 12.43 18.74
N PRO A 34 7.26 13.04 19.87
CA PRO A 34 6.88 12.30 21.09
C PRO A 34 5.37 12.14 21.28
N ALA A 35 4.91 10.90 21.50
CA ALA A 35 3.66 10.58 22.20
C ALA A 35 3.72 9.10 22.67
N ALA A 36 3.73 8.93 24.01
CA ALA A 36 4.01 7.72 24.79
C ALA A 36 5.42 7.12 24.59
N ALA A 37 6.23 7.09 25.65
CA ALA A 37 7.55 6.47 25.63
C ALA A 37 7.46 5.01 25.12
N GLY A 38 8.24 4.67 24.10
CA GLY A 38 8.33 3.30 23.58
C GLY A 38 7.43 2.95 22.39
N LEU A 39 6.75 3.92 21.76
CA LEU A 39 5.98 3.73 20.53
C LEU A 39 6.70 4.26 19.27
N TYR A 40 6.70 3.47 18.20
CA TYR A 40 7.36 3.76 16.92
C TYR A 40 6.36 3.65 15.78
N THR A 41 6.55 4.43 14.71
CA THR A 41 5.72 4.36 13.50
C THR A 41 6.57 3.99 12.29
N THR A 42 6.06 3.08 11.47
CA THR A 42 6.54 2.85 10.11
C THR A 42 5.47 3.30 9.12
N VAL A 43 5.84 4.19 8.20
CA VAL A 43 4.99 4.63 7.08
C VAL A 43 5.35 3.82 5.85
N HIS A 44 4.40 3.05 5.35
CA HIS A 44 4.48 2.32 4.10
C HIS A 44 3.78 3.11 3.00
N VAL A 45 4.28 3.07 1.77
CA VAL A 45 3.83 3.97 0.70
C VAL A 45 3.64 3.19 -0.59
N LEU A 46 2.40 3.09 -1.07
CA LEU A 46 2.13 2.62 -2.44
C LEU A 46 2.24 3.79 -3.41
N THR A 47 3.11 3.64 -4.40
CA THR A 47 3.34 4.67 -5.42
C THR A 47 2.71 4.31 -6.75
N TRP A 48 2.47 5.31 -7.61
CA TRP A 48 2.23 5.02 -9.02
C TRP A 48 3.52 4.49 -9.67
N ALA A 49 3.42 3.55 -10.59
CA ALA A 49 4.50 3.27 -11.53
C ALA A 49 4.24 4.10 -12.80
N GLY A 50 5.22 4.87 -13.27
CA GLY A 50 5.14 5.48 -14.60
C GLY A 50 4.98 4.41 -15.70
N ASP A 51 4.56 4.83 -16.89
CA ASP A 51 4.37 3.94 -18.05
C ASP A 51 5.68 3.24 -18.47
N ASP A 52 6.82 3.90 -18.24
CA ASP A 52 8.16 3.38 -18.51
C ASP A 52 8.92 3.18 -17.20
N ASP A 53 9.22 1.93 -16.87
CA ASP A 53 10.47 1.46 -16.23
C ASP A 53 10.24 0.14 -15.48
N LEU A 54 10.06 -0.96 -16.20
CA LEU A 54 10.57 -2.27 -15.75
C LEU A 54 10.99 -3.03 -17.01
N SER A 55 12.28 -3.35 -17.13
CA SER A 55 12.78 -4.26 -18.16
C SER A 55 12.06 -5.60 -18.07
N PRO A 56 11.82 -6.29 -19.21
CA PRO A 56 11.17 -7.59 -19.17
C PRO A 56 12.02 -8.61 -18.40
N PRO A 57 11.39 -9.58 -17.75
CA PRO A 57 12.04 -10.45 -16.77
C PRO A 57 12.90 -11.55 -17.41
N PRO A 58 13.91 -12.07 -16.68
CA PRO A 58 14.35 -13.44 -16.89
C PRO A 58 13.29 -14.43 -16.34
N PRO A 59 12.96 -15.51 -17.06
CA PRO A 59 11.94 -16.47 -16.64
C PRO A 59 12.34 -17.29 -15.41
N ASP A 60 11.33 -17.70 -14.64
CA ASP A 60 11.34 -18.73 -13.59
C ASP A 60 12.26 -18.46 -12.38
N SER A 61 11.77 -17.63 -11.45
CA SER A 61 12.35 -17.51 -10.10
C SER A 61 11.28 -17.70 -9.03
N SER A 62 11.66 -18.41 -7.96
CA SER A 62 10.81 -18.65 -6.78
C SER A 62 10.57 -17.34 -6.01
N ALA A 63 9.35 -17.15 -5.51
CA ALA A 63 8.93 -15.97 -4.77
C ALA A 63 9.73 -15.75 -3.46
N ALA A 64 9.95 -14.49 -3.06
CA ALA A 64 10.74 -14.11 -1.89
C ALA A 64 10.11 -12.94 -1.12
N PHE A 65 8.98 -13.20 -0.45
CA PHE A 65 8.34 -12.23 0.44
C PHE A 65 9.27 -11.68 1.54
N ARG A 66 8.90 -10.49 2.05
CA ARG A 66 9.55 -9.81 3.18
C ARG A 66 8.54 -9.58 4.30
N LEU A 67 8.94 -9.95 5.52
CA LEU A 67 8.15 -9.71 6.73
C LEU A 67 8.64 -8.45 7.42
N ASN A 68 7.74 -7.60 7.90
CA ASN A 68 8.13 -6.59 8.87
C ASN A 68 8.47 -7.30 10.20
N PRO A 69 9.47 -6.81 10.95
CA PRO A 69 9.82 -7.41 12.25
C PRO A 69 8.70 -7.23 13.30
N ASN A 70 7.82 -6.25 13.07
CA ASN A 70 6.68 -5.94 13.91
C ASN A 70 5.41 -6.61 13.38
N ARG A 71 4.72 -7.36 14.24
CA ARG A 71 3.49 -8.09 13.91
C ARG A 71 2.47 -7.97 15.03
N TRP A 72 1.21 -8.29 14.74
CA TRP A 72 0.18 -8.36 15.78
C TRP A 72 0.45 -9.54 16.72
N ALA A 73 0.21 -9.35 18.02
CA ALA A 73 0.18 -10.48 18.94
C ALA A 73 -1.04 -11.36 18.62
N SER A 74 -0.93 -12.68 18.79
CA SER A 74 -2.05 -13.60 18.56
C SER A 74 -3.29 -13.25 19.41
N SER A 75 -3.08 -12.67 20.60
CA SER A 75 -4.16 -12.19 21.48
C SER A 75 -4.88 -10.94 20.98
N ALA A 76 -4.36 -10.28 19.95
CA ALA A 76 -4.96 -9.11 19.31
C ALA A 76 -5.72 -9.46 18.02
N LEU A 77 -5.78 -10.74 17.66
CA LEU A 77 -6.54 -11.22 16.50
C LEU A 77 -7.99 -11.59 16.90
N PRO A 78 -8.99 -11.30 16.05
CA PRO A 78 -8.88 -10.59 14.78
C PRO A 78 -8.66 -9.08 14.96
N VAL A 79 -7.92 -8.47 14.04
CA VAL A 79 -7.63 -7.03 14.06
C VAL A 79 -8.82 -6.24 13.51
N ALA A 80 -9.40 -5.36 14.33
CA ALA A 80 -10.56 -4.56 13.95
C ALA A 80 -10.19 -3.46 12.92
N VAL A 81 -10.96 -3.36 11.83
CA VAL A 81 -10.78 -2.35 10.76
C VAL A 81 -12.04 -1.49 10.66
N TRP A 82 -11.87 -0.19 10.72
CA TRP A 82 -12.93 0.81 10.59
C TRP A 82 -12.80 1.58 9.27
N TYR A 83 -13.91 2.07 8.75
CA TYR A 83 -13.92 2.89 7.53
C TYR A 83 -14.49 4.28 7.80
N ASN A 84 -13.71 5.32 7.52
CA ASN A 84 -14.20 6.69 7.45
C ASN A 84 -14.52 7.04 5.98
N PRO A 85 -15.80 7.25 5.61
CA PRO A 85 -16.19 7.52 4.23
C PRO A 85 -15.89 8.95 3.76
N THR A 86 -15.36 9.81 4.63
CA THR A 86 -15.03 11.19 4.29
C THR A 86 -14.00 11.24 3.16
N GLY A 87 -14.31 11.99 2.10
CA GLY A 87 -13.43 12.16 0.95
C GLY A 87 -13.39 10.99 -0.04
N ALA A 88 -14.22 9.95 0.17
CA ALA A 88 -14.27 8.81 -0.73
C ALA A 88 -14.80 9.18 -2.14
N PRO A 89 -14.31 8.52 -3.20
CA PRO A 89 -14.77 8.75 -4.56
C PRO A 89 -16.25 8.40 -4.71
N GLN A 90 -16.99 9.23 -5.45
CA GLN A 90 -18.41 9.01 -5.73
C GLN A 90 -18.60 7.83 -6.69
N GLY A 91 -19.65 7.04 -6.47
CA GLY A 91 -20.02 5.94 -7.36
C GLY A 91 -19.16 4.67 -7.22
N ILE A 92 -18.21 4.62 -6.28
CA ILE A 92 -17.45 3.41 -5.97
C ILE A 92 -17.93 2.83 -4.63
N PRO A 93 -18.30 1.53 -4.55
CA PRO A 93 -18.74 0.90 -3.31
C PRO A 93 -17.53 0.56 -2.43
N VAL A 94 -16.87 1.58 -1.89
CA VAL A 94 -15.60 1.43 -1.14
C VAL A 94 -15.73 0.48 0.04
N GLU A 95 -16.85 0.52 0.76
CA GLU A 95 -17.09 -0.39 1.89
C GLU A 95 -17.07 -1.86 1.46
N ASP A 96 -17.65 -2.20 0.30
CA ASP A 96 -17.64 -3.56 -0.23
C ASP A 96 -16.23 -3.98 -0.65
N LEU A 97 -15.47 -3.08 -1.28
CA LEU A 97 -14.06 -3.31 -1.64
C LEU A 97 -13.21 -3.59 -0.39
N LEU A 98 -13.44 -2.83 0.69
CA LEU A 98 -12.74 -3.00 1.95
C LEU A 98 -13.11 -4.32 2.64
N ARG A 99 -14.40 -4.69 2.67
CA ARG A 99 -14.85 -5.99 3.21
C ARG A 99 -14.23 -7.15 2.44
N ASN A 100 -14.19 -7.07 1.11
CA ASN A 100 -13.53 -8.07 0.27
C ASN A 100 -12.01 -8.19 0.58
N ALA A 101 -11.31 -7.07 0.78
CA ALA A 101 -9.90 -7.10 1.13
C ALA A 101 -9.65 -7.67 2.54
N VAL A 102 -10.51 -7.33 3.51
CA VAL A 102 -10.54 -7.93 4.85
C VAL A 102 -10.71 -9.45 4.76
N ASP A 103 -11.66 -9.93 3.94
CA ASP A 103 -11.93 -11.35 3.78
C ASP A 103 -10.75 -12.09 3.14
N GLN A 104 -10.10 -11.49 2.14
CA GLN A 104 -8.94 -12.10 1.48
C GLN A 104 -7.78 -12.35 2.45
N TRP A 105 -7.41 -11.35 3.25
CA TRP A 105 -6.33 -11.49 4.23
C TRP A 105 -6.68 -12.41 5.41
N SER A 106 -7.97 -12.60 5.70
CA SER A 106 -8.45 -13.40 6.84
C SER A 106 -8.67 -14.88 6.52
N ASN A 107 -8.61 -15.28 5.25
CA ASN A 107 -8.95 -16.63 4.80
C ASN A 107 -7.80 -17.34 4.08
N ILE A 108 -6.55 -17.00 4.44
CA ILE A 108 -5.35 -17.59 3.84
C ILE A 108 -5.05 -18.96 4.48
N PRO A 109 -5.05 -20.07 3.72
CA PRO A 109 -4.67 -21.36 4.26
C PRO A 109 -3.27 -21.34 4.89
N GLY A 110 -3.15 -21.87 6.11
CA GLY A 110 -1.89 -21.91 6.85
C GLY A 110 -1.53 -20.60 7.58
N SER A 111 -2.40 -19.59 7.54
CA SER A 111 -2.32 -18.41 8.39
C SER A 111 -3.45 -18.35 9.43
N ALA A 112 -3.11 -18.06 10.68
CA ALA A 112 -4.05 -17.76 11.77
C ALA A 112 -4.47 -16.29 11.81
N PHE A 113 -3.93 -15.45 10.92
CA PHE A 113 -4.27 -14.04 10.88
C PHE A 113 -5.72 -13.82 10.46
N ALA A 114 -6.36 -12.82 11.04
CA ALA A 114 -7.63 -12.30 10.55
C ALA A 114 -7.79 -10.81 10.87
N PHE A 115 -8.44 -10.12 9.94
CA PHE A 115 -9.10 -8.86 10.16
C PHE A 115 -10.57 -9.08 10.55
N SER A 116 -11.19 -8.04 11.10
CA SER A 116 -12.64 -7.95 11.27
C SER A 116 -13.11 -6.56 10.87
N TYR A 117 -14.03 -6.45 9.92
CA TYR A 117 -14.62 -5.17 9.56
C TYR A 117 -15.62 -4.72 10.63
N SER A 118 -15.36 -3.56 11.24
CA SER A 118 -16.09 -3.04 12.40
C SER A 118 -17.17 -2.01 12.06
N GLY A 119 -17.33 -1.67 10.79
CA GLY A 119 -18.29 -0.66 10.33
C GLY A 119 -17.67 0.70 10.01
N THR A 120 -18.55 1.67 9.80
CA THR A 120 -18.14 3.05 9.51
C THR A 120 -17.86 3.85 10.79
N THR A 121 -17.03 4.88 10.66
CA THR A 121 -16.59 5.73 11.76
C THR A 121 -16.41 7.18 11.27
N SER A 122 -16.42 8.13 12.21
CA SER A 122 -15.91 9.49 11.99
C SER A 122 -14.50 9.70 12.55
N GLY A 123 -13.90 8.64 13.10
CA GLY A 123 -12.51 8.62 13.59
C GLY A 123 -11.51 8.94 12.48
N GLY A 124 -10.39 9.53 12.85
CA GLY A 124 -9.35 9.95 11.92
C GLY A 124 -8.32 8.86 11.65
N SER A 125 -7.24 9.26 10.99
CA SER A 125 -6.06 8.43 10.75
C SER A 125 -4.87 8.96 11.57
N GLY A 126 -5.05 9.07 12.89
CA GLY A 126 -4.11 9.77 13.77
C GLY A 126 -2.74 9.08 13.89
N ALA A 127 -2.65 7.78 13.59
CA ALA A 127 -1.38 7.06 13.46
C ALA A 127 -0.51 7.58 12.29
N CYS A 128 -1.12 8.19 11.27
CA CYS A 128 -0.43 8.76 10.12
C CYS A 128 0.06 10.21 10.30
N ASP A 129 -0.32 10.90 11.38
CA ASP A 129 0.26 12.21 11.71
C ASP A 129 1.58 12.01 12.47
N VAL A 130 2.67 11.67 11.78
CA VAL A 130 3.95 11.32 12.44
C VAL A 130 4.51 12.47 13.30
N GLY A 131 4.16 13.73 13.00
CA GLY A 131 4.59 14.91 13.75
C GLY A 131 3.81 15.15 15.04
N ASN A 132 2.50 14.81 15.06
CA ASN A 132 1.62 15.04 16.20
C ASN A 132 0.74 13.82 16.54
N ARG A 133 1.26 12.60 16.34
CA ARG A 133 0.53 11.33 16.36
C ARG A 133 -0.46 11.24 17.51
N GLN A 134 -1.73 11.02 17.17
CA GLN A 134 -2.82 10.81 18.13
C GLN A 134 -3.41 9.43 17.90
N LEU A 135 -3.08 8.47 18.76
CA LEU A 135 -3.67 7.14 18.68
C LEU A 135 -5.09 7.17 19.27
N ASP A 136 -6.05 6.57 18.57
CA ASP A 136 -7.44 6.48 19.02
C ASP A 136 -7.90 5.04 19.28
N GLY A 137 -7.00 4.08 19.15
CA GLY A 137 -7.26 2.64 19.35
C GLY A 137 -8.06 2.01 18.22
N ARG A 138 -8.23 2.68 17.08
CA ARG A 138 -8.93 2.17 15.90
C ARG A 138 -7.97 2.10 14.75
N ASN A 139 -8.09 1.02 13.97
CA ASN A 139 -7.40 0.97 12.70
C ASN A 139 -8.32 1.50 11.60
N THR A 140 -8.08 2.72 11.12
CA THR A 140 -9.02 3.44 10.26
C THR A 140 -8.52 3.57 8.83
N VAL A 141 -9.38 3.20 7.87
CA VAL A 141 -9.20 3.49 6.44
C VAL A 141 -9.94 4.78 6.10
N THR A 142 -9.26 5.76 5.52
CA THR A 142 -9.85 7.05 5.14
C THR A 142 -9.22 7.60 3.85
N PHE A 143 -9.84 8.63 3.28
CA PHE A 143 -9.29 9.39 2.15
C PHE A 143 -8.77 10.75 2.60
N VAL A 144 -7.64 11.18 2.04
CA VAL A 144 -7.05 12.50 2.30
C VAL A 144 -6.51 13.14 1.02
N THR A 145 -6.49 14.47 0.98
CA THR A 145 -5.96 15.24 -0.15
C THR A 145 -4.50 15.68 0.04
N SER A 146 -3.88 15.31 1.16
CA SER A 146 -2.55 15.79 1.58
C SER A 146 -1.40 14.85 1.24
N LEU A 147 -1.65 13.72 0.58
CA LEU A 147 -0.58 12.78 0.22
C LEU A 147 0.35 13.38 -0.85
N PRO A 148 1.66 13.06 -0.82
CA PRO A 148 2.61 13.51 -1.84
C PRO A 148 2.18 13.07 -3.24
N THR A 149 2.56 13.89 -4.24
CA THR A 149 2.34 13.55 -5.66
C THR A 149 2.91 12.16 -5.98
N GLY A 150 2.12 11.36 -6.70
CA GLY A 150 2.49 9.99 -7.08
C GLY A 150 2.29 8.94 -5.99
N THR A 151 1.67 9.29 -4.87
CA THR A 151 1.25 8.35 -3.83
C THR A 151 -0.21 7.94 -4.05
N LEU A 152 -0.48 6.65 -4.10
CA LEU A 152 -1.82 6.07 -4.20
C LEU A 152 -2.44 5.88 -2.82
N GLY A 153 -1.64 5.38 -1.88
CA GLY A 153 -2.02 5.19 -0.49
C GLY A 153 -0.79 5.14 0.41
N ILE A 154 -1.03 5.32 1.71
CA ILE A 154 -0.07 5.01 2.75
C ILE A 154 -0.73 4.22 3.87
N THR A 155 0.08 3.40 4.53
CA THR A 155 -0.29 2.74 5.79
C THR A 155 0.71 3.10 6.87
N CYS A 156 0.23 3.59 8.00
CA CYS A 156 1.07 3.99 9.12
C CYS A 156 0.87 2.98 10.24
N THR A 157 1.81 2.07 10.38
CA THR A 157 1.80 1.03 11.42
C THR A 157 2.51 1.51 12.67
N VAL A 158 1.91 1.30 13.83
CA VAL A 158 2.42 1.70 15.13
C VAL A 158 2.73 0.47 15.95
N TRP A 159 3.92 0.44 16.56
CA TRP A 159 4.38 -0.70 17.33
C TRP A 159 5.06 -0.30 18.63
N SER A 160 5.07 -1.22 19.58
CA SER A 160 5.64 -1.06 20.91
C SER A 160 6.55 -2.22 21.30
N GLY A 161 7.59 -1.97 22.11
CA GLY A 161 8.46 -3.04 22.62
C GLY A 161 9.78 -3.25 21.87
N GLY A 162 10.28 -2.24 21.15
CA GLY A 162 11.58 -2.30 20.45
C GLY A 162 11.50 -3.00 19.07
N PRO A 163 12.64 -3.22 18.38
CA PRO A 163 12.67 -3.58 16.96
C PRO A 163 11.82 -4.80 16.53
N ASN A 164 11.49 -5.71 17.45
CA ASN A 164 10.62 -6.88 17.21
C ASN A 164 9.29 -6.80 17.98
N GLY A 165 8.90 -5.59 18.33
CA GLY A 165 7.72 -5.25 19.11
C GLY A 165 6.42 -5.55 18.39
N ASN A 166 5.32 -5.54 19.13
CA ASN A 166 4.01 -5.86 18.57
C ASN A 166 3.38 -4.61 17.97
N LEU A 167 2.68 -4.82 16.84
CA LEU A 167 1.74 -3.83 16.31
C LEU A 167 0.64 -3.57 17.35
N VAL A 168 0.27 -2.29 17.48
CA VAL A 168 -0.76 -1.82 18.41
C VAL A 168 -1.86 -1.02 17.72
N GLU A 169 -1.54 -0.40 16.58
CA GLU A 169 -2.48 0.37 15.76
C GLU A 169 -1.92 0.49 14.34
N PHE A 170 -2.77 0.62 13.32
CA PHE A 170 -2.41 1.11 12.01
C PHE A 170 -3.49 2.04 11.50
N ASP A 171 -3.15 3.04 10.69
CA ASP A 171 -4.14 3.77 9.89
C ASP A 171 -3.75 3.75 8.42
N ILE A 172 -4.77 3.84 7.56
CA ILE A 172 -4.62 3.88 6.10
C ILE A 172 -5.17 5.20 5.59
N GLN A 173 -4.35 5.93 4.82
CA GLN A 173 -4.77 7.08 4.05
C GLN A 173 -4.70 6.76 2.56
N LEU A 174 -5.83 6.89 1.87
CA LEU A 174 -5.95 6.76 0.43
C LEU A 174 -5.98 8.14 -0.21
N ASN A 175 -5.34 8.31 -1.36
CA ASN A 175 -5.26 9.63 -2.00
C ASN A 175 -6.61 10.03 -2.62
N ALA A 176 -7.28 11.04 -2.07
CA ALA A 176 -8.54 11.55 -2.60
C ALA A 176 -8.39 12.29 -3.95
N ASN A 177 -7.16 12.65 -4.35
CA ASN A 177 -6.88 13.34 -5.61
C ASN A 177 -6.62 12.38 -6.79
N VAL A 178 -6.59 11.06 -6.54
CA VAL A 178 -6.39 10.06 -7.59
C VAL A 178 -7.70 9.78 -8.30
N ASP A 179 -7.63 9.64 -9.63
CA ASP A 179 -8.75 9.15 -10.44
C ASP A 179 -8.93 7.65 -10.21
N TRP A 180 -9.80 7.30 -9.25
CA TRP A 180 -10.09 5.93 -8.88
C TRP A 180 -11.11 5.30 -9.83
N GLY A 181 -10.86 4.07 -10.24
CA GLY A 181 -11.81 3.23 -10.97
C GLY A 181 -12.15 1.94 -10.23
N GLN A 182 -13.21 1.29 -10.69
CA GLN A 182 -13.56 -0.08 -10.31
C GLN A 182 -12.79 -1.06 -11.19
N SER A 183 -12.40 -2.21 -10.64
CA SER A 183 -11.47 -3.14 -11.29
C SER A 183 -11.93 -3.57 -12.68
N ASP A 184 -13.20 -3.88 -12.86
CA ASP A 184 -13.78 -4.33 -14.13
C ASP A 184 -14.08 -3.20 -15.14
N SER A 185 -13.87 -1.93 -14.77
CA SER A 185 -14.23 -0.77 -15.58
C SER A 185 -13.17 0.34 -15.60
N LEU A 186 -11.88 0.02 -15.45
CA LEU A 186 -10.79 1.01 -15.40
C LEU A 186 -10.64 1.78 -16.74
N GLY A 187 -10.96 3.06 -16.70
CA GLY A 187 -10.72 4.01 -17.78
C GLY A 187 -9.24 4.41 -17.93
N PRO A 188 -8.88 5.16 -18.99
CA PRO A 188 -7.54 5.72 -19.15
C PRO A 188 -7.15 6.58 -17.95
N GLY A 189 -5.95 6.33 -17.39
CA GLY A 189 -5.45 7.08 -16.23
C GLY A 189 -6.02 6.67 -14.87
N GLN A 190 -7.02 5.78 -14.85
CA GLN A 190 -7.61 5.33 -13.59
C GLN A 190 -6.77 4.27 -12.90
N PHE A 191 -6.67 4.38 -11.57
CA PHE A 191 -6.06 3.38 -10.71
C PHE A 191 -7.12 2.51 -10.05
N ASP A 192 -6.80 1.24 -9.84
CA ASP A 192 -7.71 0.30 -9.22
C ASP A 192 -7.77 0.48 -7.70
N LEU A 193 -8.91 0.96 -7.20
CA LEU A 193 -9.07 1.20 -5.77
C LEU A 193 -9.05 -0.09 -4.94
N ALA A 194 -9.57 -1.19 -5.50
CA ALA A 194 -9.57 -2.49 -4.82
C ALA A 194 -8.15 -3.02 -4.58
N SER A 195 -7.26 -2.88 -5.57
CA SER A 195 -5.84 -3.22 -5.47
C SER A 195 -5.14 -2.39 -4.41
N THR A 196 -5.35 -1.06 -4.41
CA THR A 196 -4.76 -0.17 -3.40
C THR A 196 -5.22 -0.54 -2.00
N ILE A 197 -6.52 -0.74 -1.78
CA ILE A 197 -7.04 -1.12 -0.45
C ILE A 197 -6.44 -2.46 0.01
N LEU A 198 -6.36 -3.44 -0.89
CA LEU A 198 -5.80 -4.75 -0.57
C LEU A 198 -4.31 -4.66 -0.20
N HIS A 199 -3.54 -3.84 -0.93
CA HIS A 199 -2.12 -3.56 -0.65
C HIS A 199 -1.92 -2.91 0.72
N GLU A 200 -2.63 -1.81 0.98
CA GLU A 200 -2.50 -1.08 2.23
C GLU A 200 -2.92 -1.94 3.44
N LEU A 201 -3.96 -2.77 3.30
CA LEU A 201 -4.31 -3.73 4.35
C LEU A 201 -3.22 -4.78 4.60
N GLY A 202 -2.44 -5.17 3.58
CA GLY A 202 -1.30 -6.06 3.79
C GLY A 202 -0.23 -5.43 4.68
N HIS A 203 0.02 -4.12 4.55
CA HIS A 203 0.85 -3.38 5.50
C HIS A 203 0.23 -3.34 6.90
N GLY A 204 -1.09 -3.13 7.01
CA GLY A 204 -1.83 -3.20 8.28
C GLY A 204 -1.71 -4.57 8.96
N ALA A 205 -1.55 -5.64 8.18
CA ALA A 205 -1.29 -6.99 8.67
C ALA A 205 0.18 -7.21 9.07
N GLY A 206 1.07 -6.26 8.82
CA GLY A 206 2.50 -6.35 9.14
C GLY A 206 3.38 -6.89 8.02
N LEU A 207 2.92 -6.86 6.77
CA LEU A 207 3.76 -7.20 5.61
C LEU A 207 4.55 -5.98 5.10
N GLY A 208 5.75 -6.23 4.60
CA GLY A 208 6.55 -5.23 3.87
C GLY A 208 6.46 -5.45 2.37
N HIS A 209 7.02 -4.54 1.59
CA HIS A 209 7.17 -4.75 0.15
C HIS A 209 8.20 -5.87 -0.14
N PRO A 210 7.96 -6.72 -1.15
CA PRO A 210 8.98 -7.63 -1.65
C PRO A 210 10.11 -6.84 -2.32
N CYS A 211 11.23 -7.51 -2.59
CA CYS A 211 12.43 -6.93 -3.22
C CYS A 211 13.11 -5.72 -2.54
N THR A 212 12.66 -5.28 -1.36
CA THR A 212 13.33 -4.20 -0.62
C THR A 212 14.74 -4.63 -0.23
N GLY A 213 15.75 -3.87 -0.70
CA GLY A 213 17.18 -4.18 -0.53
C GLY A 213 17.79 -5.11 -1.59
N SER A 214 17.05 -5.47 -2.64
CA SER A 214 17.55 -6.16 -3.83
C SER A 214 17.62 -5.22 -5.04
N SER A 215 18.59 -5.41 -5.93
CA SER A 215 18.66 -4.70 -7.22
C SER A 215 17.73 -5.29 -8.29
N SER A 216 17.04 -6.39 -8.00
CA SER A 216 16.12 -7.04 -8.93
C SER A 216 14.99 -7.77 -8.21
N CYS A 217 13.79 -7.67 -8.77
CA CYS A 217 12.64 -8.50 -8.41
C CYS A 217 12.52 -9.71 -9.35
N THR A 218 11.97 -10.78 -8.82
CA THR A 218 11.36 -11.88 -9.57
C THR A 218 10.02 -11.46 -10.18
N ASP A 219 9.48 -12.30 -11.07
CA ASP A 219 8.14 -12.08 -11.63
C ASP A 219 7.02 -12.27 -10.63
N ALA A 220 7.16 -13.28 -9.77
CA ALA A 220 6.22 -13.52 -8.70
C ALA A 220 6.12 -12.30 -7.77
N GLU A 221 7.26 -11.71 -7.40
CA GLU A 221 7.29 -10.50 -6.55
C GLU A 221 6.69 -9.28 -7.27
N ARG A 222 6.93 -9.08 -8.58
CA ARG A 222 6.31 -7.98 -9.35
C ARG A 222 4.79 -8.10 -9.47
N GLN A 223 4.27 -9.32 -9.45
CA GLN A 223 2.84 -9.59 -9.55
C GLN A 223 2.14 -9.62 -8.19
N ALA A 224 2.90 -9.65 -7.09
CA ALA A 224 2.38 -9.68 -5.74
C ALA A 224 1.55 -8.42 -5.45
N VAL A 225 0.52 -8.58 -4.62
CA VAL A 225 -0.26 -7.45 -4.13
C VAL A 225 0.65 -6.49 -3.40
N MET A 226 1.60 -6.99 -2.61
CA MET A 226 2.53 -6.18 -1.83
C MET A 226 3.63 -5.48 -2.63
N TYR A 227 3.67 -5.55 -3.96
CA TYR A 227 4.70 -4.85 -4.74
C TYR A 227 4.55 -3.31 -4.64
N PRO A 228 5.66 -2.54 -4.51
CA PRO A 228 5.69 -1.11 -4.10
C PRO A 228 4.99 -0.10 -5.02
N SER A 229 4.56 -0.52 -6.19
CA SER A 229 3.94 0.38 -7.16
C SER A 229 2.88 -0.29 -8.01
N LEU A 230 1.89 0.50 -8.44
CA LEU A 230 0.80 0.06 -9.29
C LEU A 230 0.71 0.98 -10.52
N ARG A 231 0.50 0.43 -11.71
CA ARG A 231 0.25 1.22 -12.92
C ARG A 231 -1.23 1.57 -13.05
N ALA A 232 -1.53 2.64 -13.79
CA ALA A 232 -2.90 2.90 -14.21
C ALA A 232 -3.42 1.70 -15.02
N ARG A 233 -4.69 1.35 -14.82
CA ARG A 233 -5.36 0.18 -15.43
C ARG A 233 -4.79 -1.19 -15.04
N GLU A 234 -3.84 -1.25 -14.11
CA GLU A 234 -3.35 -2.51 -13.55
C GLU A 234 -4.25 -2.97 -12.40
N GLN A 235 -4.46 -4.28 -12.31
CA GLN A 235 -5.21 -4.93 -11.24
C GLN A 235 -4.32 -5.90 -10.47
N ARG A 236 -4.24 -5.71 -9.16
CA ARG A 236 -3.69 -6.60 -8.14
C ARG A 236 -4.66 -6.71 -6.96
N ASN A 237 -5.93 -6.91 -7.26
CA ASN A 237 -7.04 -7.02 -6.30
C ASN A 237 -7.27 -8.47 -5.80
N VAL A 238 -6.33 -9.38 -6.08
CA VAL A 238 -6.36 -10.79 -5.67
C VAL A 238 -4.99 -11.22 -5.16
N LEU A 239 -4.94 -11.74 -3.92
CA LEU A 239 -3.70 -12.26 -3.31
C LEU A 239 -3.02 -13.33 -4.18
N LYS A 240 -1.72 -13.18 -4.36
CA LYS A 240 -0.86 -14.16 -5.05
C LYS A 240 -0.18 -15.08 -4.04
N GLU A 241 0.51 -16.09 -4.56
CA GLU A 241 1.18 -17.09 -3.72
C GLU A 241 2.26 -16.47 -2.82
N ASP A 242 2.95 -15.43 -3.27
CA ASP A 242 3.94 -14.71 -2.44
C ASP A 242 3.26 -14.04 -1.23
N ASP A 243 2.13 -13.36 -1.46
CA ASP A 243 1.36 -12.69 -0.40
C ASP A 243 0.82 -13.71 0.64
N LYS A 244 0.31 -14.85 0.15
CA LYS A 244 -0.20 -15.94 1.01
C LYS A 244 0.91 -16.58 1.83
N ALA A 245 2.06 -16.85 1.20
CA ALA A 245 3.22 -17.43 1.87
C ALA A 245 3.77 -16.49 2.94
N ALA A 246 3.77 -15.17 2.68
CA ALA A 246 4.15 -14.17 3.67
C ALA A 246 3.26 -14.23 4.92
N MET A 247 1.94 -14.33 4.73
CA MET A 247 0.99 -14.40 5.84
C MET A 247 1.06 -15.71 6.62
N ALA A 248 1.24 -16.83 5.95
CA ALA A 248 1.44 -18.13 6.60
C ALA A 248 2.76 -18.15 7.40
N ALA A 249 3.79 -17.48 6.92
CA ALA A 249 5.06 -17.36 7.65
C ALA A 249 4.97 -16.40 8.85
N ALA A 250 4.25 -15.27 8.70
CA ALA A 250 4.10 -14.27 9.76
C ALA A 250 3.18 -14.75 10.91
N TYR A 251 2.11 -15.46 10.56
CA TYR A 251 1.07 -15.90 11.49
C TYR A 251 0.75 -17.38 11.27
N PRO A 252 1.68 -18.31 11.54
CA PRO A 252 1.46 -19.73 11.25
C PRO A 252 0.29 -20.30 12.06
N GLY A 253 -0.60 -21.03 11.37
CA GLY A 253 -1.71 -21.73 12.00
C GLY A 253 -2.92 -21.87 11.08
N PRO A 254 -3.97 -22.61 11.49
CA PRO A 254 -5.19 -22.66 10.70
C PRO A 254 -5.90 -21.28 10.73
N PRO A 255 -6.63 -20.92 9.66
CA PRO A 255 -7.54 -19.78 9.71
C PRO A 255 -8.51 -19.88 10.89
N PRO A 256 -8.95 -18.75 11.49
CA PRO A 256 -9.89 -18.78 12.61
C PRO A 256 -11.18 -19.55 12.27
N GLU A 257 -11.59 -20.47 13.16
CA GLU A 257 -12.83 -21.22 12.98
C GLU A 257 -14.04 -20.28 12.96
N GLY A 258 -14.86 -20.35 11.90
CA GLY A 258 -16.05 -19.50 11.73
C GLY A 258 -15.92 -18.42 10.66
N SER A 259 -14.77 -18.28 9.97
CA SER A 259 -14.62 -17.42 8.78
C SER A 259 -15.29 -17.97 7.50
N GLY A 260 -16.26 -18.87 7.67
CA GLY A 260 -16.91 -19.61 6.59
C GLY A 260 -17.60 -18.69 5.57
N ALA A 261 -16.99 -18.64 4.39
CA ALA A 261 -17.60 -18.36 3.08
C ALA A 261 -18.72 -17.29 3.07
N VAL A 262 -18.33 -16.02 3.05
CA VAL A 262 -18.99 -15.15 2.06
C VAL A 262 -18.56 -15.74 0.71
N GLY A 263 -19.50 -16.40 0.02
CA GLY A 263 -19.24 -17.04 -1.27
C GLY A 263 -18.53 -16.08 -2.23
N PRO A 264 -17.87 -16.58 -3.29
CA PRO A 264 -17.13 -15.72 -4.19
C PRO A 264 -18.07 -14.61 -4.65
N PHE A 265 -17.76 -13.35 -4.29
CA PHE A 265 -18.12 -12.27 -5.18
C PHE A 265 -17.58 -12.73 -6.52
N ARG A 266 -18.52 -13.06 -7.43
CA ARG A 266 -18.18 -13.57 -8.73
C ARG A 266 -17.14 -12.60 -9.28
N ALA A 267 -15.94 -13.11 -9.56
CA ALA A 267 -15.24 -12.61 -10.73
C ALA A 267 -16.30 -12.71 -11.84
N VAL A 268 -16.86 -11.58 -12.24
CA VAL A 268 -17.72 -11.53 -13.42
C VAL A 268 -16.77 -11.79 -14.56
N LEU A 269 -16.54 -13.07 -14.84
CA LEU A 269 -15.89 -13.49 -16.06
C LEU A 269 -16.71 -12.90 -17.20
N PRO A 270 -16.08 -12.20 -18.16
CA PRO A 270 -16.81 -11.66 -19.30
C PRO A 270 -17.54 -12.82 -19.98
N SER A 271 -18.85 -12.67 -20.13
CA SER A 271 -19.67 -13.62 -20.86
C SER A 271 -19.11 -13.74 -22.27
N VAL A 272 -18.48 -14.86 -22.58
CA VAL A 272 -18.20 -15.25 -23.96
C VAL A 272 -19.56 -15.48 -24.61
N GLY A 273 -19.97 -14.50 -25.43
CA GLY A 273 -21.12 -14.64 -26.32
C GLY A 273 -20.92 -15.88 -27.18
N ARG A 274 -21.91 -16.77 -27.16
CA ARG A 274 -22.11 -17.70 -28.26
C ARG A 274 -23.27 -17.16 -29.07
N ASP A 275 -22.95 -16.78 -30.29
CA ASP A 275 -23.88 -16.84 -31.42
C ASP A 275 -24.38 -18.28 -31.62
#